data_AF-A0A5J5I3R2-F1
#
_entry.id   AF-A0A5J5I3R2-F1
#
_cell.length_a   1.000
_cell.length_b   1.000
_cell.length_c   1.000
_cell.angle_alpha   90.00
_cell.angle_beta   90.00
_cell.angle_gamma   90.00
#
_symmetry.space_group_name_H-M   'P 1'
#
loop_
_entity.id
_entity.type
_entity.pdbx_description
1 polymer ?
#
loop_
_entity_poly.entity_id
_entity_poly.type
_entity_poly.pdbx_seq_one_letter_code
_entity_poly.pdbx_strand_id
1 'polypeptide(L)'
;MKHYLPLIAVASVALLSACNKNDEPEVVGGPADPMAAQLANAAPVELPPSVKANKQFRCKDNSLIFVDYMSDDKSALLRTEKGGTATALKAAEAGQPFTAEGGYEVKGSGNDVTITVPGKSAQACHV
;
A
#
# COMPACT_ATOMS: atom_id res chain seq x y z
N MET A 1 -10.47 62.54 -56.76
CA MET A 1 -10.87 62.80 -55.37
C MET A 1 -11.71 61.63 -54.87
N LYS A 2 -11.45 61.24 -53.61
CA LYS A 2 -12.28 60.46 -52.69
C LYS A 2 -12.64 59.00 -53.05
N HIS A 3 -11.87 58.11 -52.45
CA HIS A 3 -12.17 56.71 -52.22
C HIS A 3 -13.39 56.57 -51.29
N TYR A 4 -14.45 55.91 -51.75
CA TYR A 4 -15.51 55.37 -50.88
C TYR A 4 -15.72 53.87 -51.16
N LEU A 5 -14.60 53.16 -51.30
CA LEU A 5 -14.54 51.70 -51.30
C LEU A 5 -14.68 51.00 -49.92
N PRO A 6 -14.94 51.64 -48.75
CA PRO A 6 -14.99 50.90 -47.48
C PRO A 6 -16.43 50.83 -46.91
N LEU A 7 -17.41 50.34 -47.67
CA LEU A 7 -18.75 50.11 -47.09
C LEU A 7 -19.36 48.74 -47.37
N ILE A 8 -18.75 47.93 -48.25
CA ILE A 8 -19.22 46.56 -48.53
C ILE A 8 -18.45 45.50 -47.71
N ALA A 9 -17.37 45.88 -47.03
CA ALA A 9 -16.50 44.94 -46.30
C ALA A 9 -16.93 44.61 -44.86
N VAL A 10 -18.01 45.22 -44.33
CA VAL A 10 -18.42 45.05 -42.92
C VAL A 10 -19.47 43.94 -42.74
N ALA A 11 -20.16 43.52 -43.80
CA ALA A 11 -21.20 42.50 -43.71
C ALA A 11 -20.66 41.06 -43.63
N SER A 12 -19.47 40.78 -44.17
CA SER A 12 -18.87 39.44 -44.18
C SER A 12 -18.28 39.01 -42.84
N VAL A 13 -17.97 39.96 -41.94
CA VAL A 13 -17.41 39.67 -40.62
C VAL A 13 -18.48 39.25 -39.60
N ALA A 14 -19.76 39.55 -39.87
CA ALA A 14 -20.88 39.15 -39.01
C ALA A 14 -21.34 37.69 -39.22
N LEU A 15 -20.93 37.04 -40.31
CA LEU A 15 -21.22 35.63 -40.56
C LEU A 15 -20.20 34.67 -39.93
N LEU A 16 -19.05 35.18 -39.46
CA LEU A 16 -18.03 34.37 -38.79
C LEU A 16 -18.27 34.20 -37.28
N SER A 17 -19.14 35.00 -36.66
CA SER A 17 -19.46 34.88 -35.23
C SER A 17 -20.41 33.71 -34.89
N ALA A 18 -20.90 32.97 -35.89
CA ALA A 18 -21.70 31.77 -35.69
C ALA A 18 -20.87 30.46 -35.65
N CYS A 19 -19.56 30.52 -35.91
CA CYS A 19 -18.66 29.36 -35.84
C CYS A 19 -17.98 29.18 -34.48
N ASN A 20 -18.55 29.70 -33.40
CA ASN A 20 -18.20 29.25 -32.06
C ASN A 20 -19.46 28.92 -31.27
N LYS A 21 -19.86 27.65 -31.33
CA LYS A 21 -20.85 27.05 -30.45
C LYS A 21 -20.40 25.66 -30.03
N ASN A 22 -19.14 25.55 -29.61
CA ASN A 22 -18.65 24.43 -28.82
C ASN A 22 -17.64 25.01 -27.82
N ASP A 23 -18.15 25.45 -26.66
CA ASP A 23 -17.36 25.95 -25.52
C ASP A 23 -16.75 24.79 -24.70
N GLU A 24 -16.83 23.56 -25.20
CA GLU A 24 -16.24 22.39 -24.56
C GLU A 24 -15.35 21.68 -25.57
N PRO A 25 -14.11 21.29 -25.21
CA PRO A 25 -13.34 20.40 -26.05
C PRO A 25 -14.18 19.13 -26.26
N GLU A 26 -14.33 18.71 -27.51
CA GLU A 26 -14.93 17.40 -27.81
C GLU A 26 -14.03 16.34 -27.17
N VAL A 27 -14.38 15.96 -25.95
CA VAL A 27 -13.91 14.73 -25.33
C VAL A 27 -14.56 13.63 -26.15
N VAL A 28 -13.91 13.26 -27.26
CA VAL A 28 -14.04 11.93 -27.81
C VAL A 28 -13.50 11.02 -26.70
N GLY A 29 -14.39 10.70 -25.75
CA GLY A 29 -14.13 9.75 -24.70
C GLY A 29 -13.62 8.52 -25.41
N GLY A 30 -12.33 8.24 -25.24
CA GLY A 30 -11.76 6.97 -25.63
C GLY A 30 -12.68 5.85 -25.14
N PRO A 31 -12.70 4.70 -25.83
CA PRO A 31 -13.70 3.65 -25.64
C PRO A 31 -14.01 3.48 -24.15
N ALA A 32 -15.29 3.65 -23.79
CA ALA A 32 -15.75 3.60 -22.41
C ALA A 32 -15.11 2.38 -21.73
N ASP A 33 -14.37 2.61 -20.66
CA ASP A 33 -13.64 1.55 -19.98
C ASP A 33 -14.65 0.46 -19.59
N PRO A 34 -14.60 -0.73 -20.21
CA PRO A 34 -15.59 -1.78 -19.96
C PRO A 34 -15.54 -2.31 -18.53
N MET A 35 -14.55 -1.88 -17.74
CA MET A 35 -14.36 -2.21 -16.33
C MET A 35 -14.69 -1.06 -15.37
N ALA A 36 -15.16 0.10 -15.84
CA ALA A 36 -15.49 1.24 -14.97
C ALA A 36 -16.51 0.89 -13.87
N ALA A 37 -17.52 0.09 -14.20
CA ALA A 37 -18.51 -0.39 -13.23
C ALA A 37 -17.95 -1.46 -12.26
N GLN A 38 -16.90 -2.18 -12.67
CA GLN A 38 -16.26 -3.23 -11.87
C GLN A 38 -15.27 -2.62 -10.87
N LEU A 39 -14.56 -1.56 -11.24
CA LEU A 39 -13.69 -0.79 -10.34
C LEU A 39 -14.49 -0.04 -9.27
N ALA A 40 -15.66 0.52 -9.61
CA ALA A 40 -16.52 1.22 -8.65
C ALA A 40 -17.12 0.30 -7.56
N ASN A 41 -17.17 -1.01 -7.81
CA ASN A 41 -17.69 -2.03 -6.88
C ASN A 41 -16.59 -2.92 -6.30
N ALA A 42 -15.32 -2.70 -6.67
CA ALA A 42 -14.22 -3.45 -6.09
C ALA A 42 -14.03 -2.99 -4.64
N ALA A 43 -14.14 -3.92 -3.69
CA ALA A 43 -13.68 -3.66 -2.34
C ALA A 43 -12.23 -3.16 -2.39
N PRO A 44 -11.82 -2.24 -1.49
CA PRO A 44 -10.44 -1.79 -1.41
C PRO A 44 -9.54 -3.03 -1.42
N VAL A 45 -8.64 -3.11 -2.39
CA VAL A 45 -7.65 -4.19 -2.43
C VAL A 45 -6.84 -4.05 -1.15
N GLU A 46 -7.11 -4.91 -0.18
CA GLU A 46 -6.32 -4.99 1.04
C GLU A 46 -4.94 -5.47 0.64
N LEU A 47 -4.05 -4.50 0.43
CA LEU A 47 -2.65 -4.78 0.17
C LEU A 47 -2.14 -5.60 1.36
N PRO A 48 -1.40 -6.70 1.11
CA PRO A 48 -0.83 -7.48 2.19
C PRO A 48 -0.04 -6.52 3.10
N PRO A 49 -0.18 -6.65 4.43
CA PRO A 49 0.41 -5.71 5.36
C PRO A 49 1.91 -5.60 5.07
N SER A 50 2.44 -4.39 5.13
CA SER A 50 3.86 -4.15 4.89
C SER A 50 4.64 -4.47 6.16
N VAL A 51 5.95 -4.73 6.02
CA VAL A 51 6.81 -4.86 7.20
C VAL A 51 7.00 -3.47 7.81
N LYS A 52 6.46 -3.26 9.00
CA LYS A 52 6.59 -2.03 9.80
C LYS A 52 7.98 -1.92 10.42
N ALA A 53 8.51 -3.02 10.93
CA ALA A 53 9.84 -3.08 11.53
C ALA A 53 10.47 -4.45 11.35
N ASN A 54 11.72 -4.48 10.87
CA ASN A 54 12.56 -5.67 10.93
C ASN A 54 13.50 -5.54 12.14
N LYS A 55 13.45 -6.50 13.05
CA LYS A 55 14.31 -6.56 14.24
C LYS A 55 15.11 -7.86 14.20
N GLN A 56 16.42 -7.75 14.38
CA GLN A 56 17.28 -8.89 14.64
C GLN A 56 17.53 -8.95 16.15
N PHE A 57 17.14 -10.03 16.80
CA PHE A 57 17.36 -10.26 18.21
C PHE A 57 18.47 -11.29 18.42
N ARG A 58 19.34 -11.03 19.38
CA ARG A 58 20.30 -11.98 19.94
C ARG A 58 19.72 -12.58 21.21
N CYS A 59 19.49 -13.89 21.19
CA CYS A 59 18.96 -14.62 22.34
C CYS A 59 20.07 -15.06 23.29
N LYS A 60 19.69 -15.48 24.51
CA LYS A 60 20.62 -15.96 25.55
C LYS A 60 21.54 -17.10 25.09
N ASP A 61 21.09 -17.94 24.16
CA ASP A 61 21.91 -19.01 23.57
C ASP A 61 22.85 -18.53 22.45
N ASN A 62 22.99 -17.21 22.29
CA ASN A 62 23.77 -16.54 21.25
C ASN A 62 23.23 -16.79 19.83
N SER A 63 22.02 -17.35 19.69
CA SER A 63 21.33 -17.47 18.41
C SER A 63 20.78 -16.11 17.96
N LEU A 64 20.64 -15.96 16.64
CA LEU A 64 20.05 -14.78 16.02
C LEU A 64 18.66 -15.14 15.52
N ILE A 65 17.65 -14.45 16.02
CA ILE A 65 16.27 -14.57 15.56
C ILE A 65 15.87 -13.26 14.89
N PHE A 66 15.24 -13.36 13.73
CA PHE A 66 14.75 -12.22 12.98
C PHE A 66 13.24 -12.18 13.09
N VAL A 67 12.70 -11.04 13.51
CA VAL A 67 11.26 -10.81 13.61
C VAL A 67 10.89 -9.61 12.75
N ASP A 68 10.02 -9.83 11.78
CA ASP A 68 9.39 -8.77 11.01
C ASP A 68 8.02 -8.49 11.61
N TYR A 69 7.86 -7.33 12.23
CA TYR A 69 6.56 -6.84 12.67
C TYR A 69 5.83 -6.24 11.49
N MET A 70 4.60 -6.67 11.26
CA MET A 70 3.78 -6.18 10.15
C MET A 70 3.04 -4.90 10.55
N SER A 71 2.58 -4.15 9.55
CA SER A 71 1.89 -2.87 9.72
C SER A 71 0.49 -2.98 10.33
N ASP A 72 -0.03 -4.20 10.47
CA ASP A 72 -1.31 -4.50 11.10
C ASP A 72 -1.21 -4.60 12.64
N ASP A 73 0.00 -4.48 13.21
CA ASP A 73 0.31 -4.64 14.64
C ASP A 73 -0.19 -5.96 15.26
N LYS A 74 -0.59 -6.93 14.42
CA LYS A 74 -1.19 -8.21 14.80
C LYS A 74 -0.49 -9.40 14.15
N SER A 75 0.25 -9.19 13.08
CA SER A 75 1.04 -10.22 12.42
C SER A 75 2.53 -9.95 12.59
N ALA A 76 3.29 -11.02 12.74
CA ALA A 76 4.74 -10.97 12.73
C ALA A 76 5.29 -12.19 11.97
N LEU A 77 6.43 -12.04 11.32
CA LEU A 77 7.14 -13.15 10.70
C LEU A 77 8.42 -13.41 11.48
N LEU A 78 8.58 -14.63 12.01
CA LEU A 78 9.80 -15.04 12.71
C LEU A 78 10.64 -15.95 11.83
N ARG A 79 11.95 -15.67 11.75
CA ARG A 79 12.93 -16.50 11.07
C ARG A 79 14.06 -16.82 12.05
N THR A 80 14.45 -18.08 12.12
CA THR A 80 15.56 -18.54 12.98
C THR A 80 16.93 -18.35 12.33
N GLU A 81 16.97 -17.97 11.06
CA GLU A 81 18.20 -17.72 10.30
C GLU A 81 17.98 -16.66 9.21
N LYS A 82 19.07 -16.08 8.71
CA LYS A 82 19.01 -15.02 7.69
C LYS A 82 18.57 -15.62 6.35
N GLY A 83 17.32 -15.39 5.97
CA GLY A 83 16.73 -15.89 4.71
C GLY A 83 16.13 -17.30 4.82
N GLY A 84 16.04 -17.87 6.02
CA GLY A 84 15.36 -19.13 6.24
C GLY A 84 13.84 -19.01 6.22
N THR A 85 13.17 -20.12 6.49
CA THR A 85 11.70 -20.20 6.52
C THR A 85 11.13 -19.22 7.54
N ALA A 86 10.20 -18.38 7.07
CA ALA A 86 9.47 -17.47 7.93
C ALA A 86 8.24 -18.16 8.51
N THR A 87 8.18 -18.25 9.83
CA THR A 87 6.99 -18.67 10.57
C THR A 87 6.10 -17.46 10.78
N ALA A 88 4.89 -17.50 10.22
CA ALA A 88 3.90 -16.47 10.44
C ALA A 88 3.27 -16.62 11.82
N LEU A 89 3.45 -15.61 12.66
CA LEU A 89 2.83 -15.49 13.98
C LEU A 89 1.68 -14.48 13.91
N LYS A 90 0.63 -14.74 14.69
CA LYS A 90 -0.49 -13.83 14.90
C LYS A 90 -0.68 -13.56 16.39
N ALA A 91 -0.92 -12.31 16.71
CA ALA A 91 -1.42 -11.88 18.00
C ALA A 91 -2.95 -11.76 17.95
N ALA A 92 -3.62 -12.06 19.05
CA ALA A 92 -5.06 -11.90 19.17
C ALA A 92 -5.47 -10.41 19.05
N GLU A 93 -4.68 -9.54 19.67
CA GLU A 93 -4.85 -8.08 19.66
C GLU A 93 -3.49 -7.39 19.60
N ALA A 94 -3.48 -6.11 19.21
CA ALA A 94 -2.25 -5.32 19.19
C ALA A 94 -1.64 -5.24 20.60
N GLY A 95 -0.35 -5.59 20.72
CA GLY A 95 0.38 -5.63 21.99
C GLY A 95 0.28 -6.95 22.76
N GLN A 96 -0.52 -7.92 22.30
CA GLN A 96 -0.52 -9.28 22.82
C GLN A 96 0.67 -10.11 22.29
N PRO A 97 1.00 -11.25 22.91
CA PRO A 97 2.00 -12.17 22.38
C PRO A 97 1.64 -12.66 20.98
N PHE A 98 2.61 -12.65 20.08
CA PHE A 98 2.47 -13.26 18.77
C PHE A 98 2.67 -14.76 18.90
N THR A 99 1.73 -15.56 18.43
CA THR A 99 1.75 -17.03 18.51
C THR A 99 1.61 -17.63 17.13
N ALA A 100 2.22 -18.79 16.89
CA ALA A 100 2.05 -19.53 15.64
C ALA A 100 1.82 -21.01 15.92
N GLU A 101 1.20 -21.67 14.95
CA GLU A 101 1.10 -23.13 14.92
C GLU A 101 2.50 -23.76 14.98
N GLY A 102 2.64 -24.83 15.77
CA GLY A 102 3.95 -25.45 16.02
C GLY A 102 4.68 -24.92 17.24
N GLY A 103 4.06 -24.09 18.10
CA GLY A 103 4.60 -23.74 19.42
C GLY A 103 5.61 -22.59 19.41
N TYR A 104 5.58 -21.74 18.39
CA TYR A 104 6.34 -20.49 18.38
C TYR A 104 5.56 -19.40 19.11
N GLU A 105 6.26 -18.63 19.94
CA GLU A 105 5.70 -17.50 20.67
C GLU A 105 6.71 -16.36 20.74
N VAL A 106 6.28 -15.13 20.49
CA VAL A 106 7.06 -13.91 20.68
C VAL A 106 6.28 -12.96 21.59
N LYS A 107 6.82 -12.72 22.78
CA LYS A 107 6.27 -11.79 23.76
C LYS A 107 7.01 -10.46 23.72
N GLY A 108 6.27 -9.42 23.36
CA GLY A 108 6.78 -8.05 23.23
C GLY A 108 7.21 -7.71 21.81
N SER A 109 7.26 -6.40 21.52
CA SER A 109 7.68 -5.83 20.23
C SER A 109 8.78 -4.76 20.39
N GLY A 110 9.36 -4.68 21.59
CA GLY A 110 10.40 -3.73 21.95
C GLY A 110 11.81 -4.19 21.57
N ASN A 111 12.81 -3.69 22.31
CA ASN A 111 14.20 -4.11 22.19
C ASN A 111 14.49 -5.38 22.99
N ASP A 112 13.75 -5.59 24.08
CA ASP A 112 13.77 -6.79 24.91
C ASP A 112 12.48 -7.57 24.67
N VAL A 113 12.63 -8.83 24.27
CA VAL A 113 11.51 -9.73 23.97
C VAL A 113 11.79 -11.12 24.54
N THR A 114 10.72 -11.87 24.81
CA THR A 114 10.83 -13.29 25.15
C THR A 114 10.35 -14.11 23.97
N ILE A 115 11.24 -14.94 23.41
CA ILE A 115 10.94 -15.77 22.24
C ILE A 115 10.98 -17.24 22.66
N THR A 116 9.93 -17.97 22.30
CA THR A 116 9.83 -19.42 22.43
C THR A 116 9.82 -20.01 21.03
N VAL A 117 10.75 -20.94 20.80
CA VAL A 117 10.87 -21.70 19.55
C VAL A 117 10.63 -23.17 19.90
N PRO A 118 9.88 -23.95 19.09
CA PRO A 118 9.69 -25.37 19.34
C PRO A 118 11.02 -26.10 19.51
N GLY A 119 11.08 -26.96 20.52
CA GLY A 119 12.30 -27.68 20.89
C GLY A 119 13.28 -26.88 21.75
N LYS A 120 13.01 -25.61 22.05
CA LYS A 120 13.78 -24.78 23.00
C LYS A 120 12.86 -24.24 24.10
N SER A 121 13.42 -23.99 25.28
CA SER A 121 12.74 -23.24 26.34
C SER A 121 12.56 -21.77 25.92
N ALA A 122 11.63 -21.04 26.53
CA ALA A 122 11.51 -19.59 26.34
C ALA A 122 12.85 -18.89 26.66
N GLN A 123 13.31 -18.01 25.78
CA GLN A 123 14.57 -17.28 25.93
C GLN A 123 14.33 -15.78 25.88
N ALA A 124 15.02 -15.05 26.75
CA ALA A 124 15.13 -13.60 26.64
C ALA A 124 16.07 -13.27 25.48
N CYS A 125 15.62 -12.38 24.59
CA CYS A 125 16.37 -11.91 23.44
C CYS A 125 16.37 -10.39 23.39
N HIS A 126 17.51 -9.82 22.98
CA HIS A 126 17.74 -8.37 22.90
C HIS A 126 18.24 -7.98 21.50
N VAL A 127 17.85 -6.81 21.00
CA VAL A 127 18.30 -6.29 19.69
C VAL A 127 19.78 -5.91 19.66
#